data_AF-A0A1C4Z9I1-F1
#
_entry.id   AF-A0A1C4Z9I1-F1
#
_cell.length_a   1.000
_cell.length_b   1.000
_cell.length_c   1.000
_cell.angle_alpha   90.00
_cell.angle_beta   90.00
_cell.angle_gamma   90.00
#
_symmetry.space_group_name_H-M   'P 1'
#
loop_
_entity.id
_entity.type
_entity.pdbx_description
1 polymer ?
#
loop_
_entity_poly.entity_id
_entity_poly.type
_entity_poly.pdbx_seq_one_letter_code
_entity_poly.pdbx_strand_id
1 'polypeptide(L)'
;MTSGFGELTVQAHHLVAEGDLAGAQQLLSEALIDADPRPANATPELAEAAGLQARVLVALGEPHTARGWAAFAYAAATRLYGRSDERTITAAATLAAVLHRVGSDARAARLYSHVIIELTARDGPESQRVLAAHADLATVEYARGQCKIARDRLQDTWELHREVYGDGHPSGIKMLAKLGAMERDCGRYAESHEHLTLAEELCQLHLPADDPLAVQVAGLARAAANPDHACTSPGPPARETPVVPAARVPPAAEGPPEPAPPKPALPDPPLYHPPTRAEGGHPSVPTPRTPPEAADLPYDYPWPPEEPAGEPWRPEESALPPTVVGLTESEPEGVRRVPRAAEPEPPSRHLPVPVPRPPAPERRATPWLPLVVAGVIVVLLLGTIAVIAGVSRLDQPHDTPGPDPGATGTPTGGTPTGGTSSATPNAAPAASPGSPPEQVRLTDRRDSILLRWTYPAGAEGPVVVAGGRAGQEQHTFLELPAGTDSYTAYGLDRSTDYCFTVALVWSTDTVARAAPVCTHRR
;
A
#
# COMPACT_ATOMS: atom_id res chain seq x y z
N MET A 1 -25.84 -26.85 6.01
CA MET A 1 -26.36 -25.71 5.24
C MET A 1 -25.16 -24.86 4.91
N THR A 2 -24.71 -24.90 3.66
CA THR A 2 -23.70 -23.98 3.14
C THR A 2 -24.23 -22.56 3.34
N SER A 3 -23.50 -21.74 4.08
CA SER A 3 -23.85 -20.36 4.37
C SER A 3 -23.92 -19.58 3.05
N GLY A 4 -25.09 -19.02 2.71
CA GLY A 4 -25.29 -18.28 1.46
C GLY A 4 -24.30 -17.12 1.25
N PHE A 5 -23.69 -16.62 2.33
CA PHE A 5 -22.62 -15.62 2.27
C PHE A 5 -21.35 -16.09 1.54
N GLY A 6 -21.01 -17.38 1.56
CA GLY A 6 -19.78 -17.86 0.91
C GLY A 6 -19.82 -17.71 -0.61
N GLU A 7 -20.88 -18.22 -1.25
CA GLU A 7 -21.10 -18.08 -2.70
C GLU A 7 -21.27 -16.60 -3.10
N LEU A 8 -21.99 -15.83 -2.28
CA LEU A 8 -22.25 -14.42 -2.54
C LEU A 8 -20.99 -13.56 -2.44
N THR A 9 -20.09 -13.86 -1.50
CA THR A 9 -18.81 -13.14 -1.35
C THR A 9 -17.89 -13.43 -2.54
N VAL A 10 -17.86 -14.67 -3.04
CA VAL A 10 -17.12 -15.02 -4.26
C VAL A 10 -17.68 -14.26 -5.47
N GLN A 11 -19.00 -14.21 -5.61
CA GLN A 11 -19.64 -13.46 -6.69
C GLN A 11 -19.36 -11.94 -6.58
N ALA A 12 -19.42 -11.37 -5.37
CA ALA A 12 -19.07 -9.98 -5.15
C ALA A 12 -17.59 -9.70 -5.48
N HIS A 13 -16.69 -10.62 -5.17
CA HIS A 13 -15.29 -10.52 -5.58
C HIS A 13 -15.11 -10.51 -7.10
N HIS A 14 -15.89 -11.33 -7.82
CA HIS A 14 -15.90 -11.35 -9.27
C HIS A 14 -16.33 -9.99 -9.86
N LEU A 15 -17.45 -9.44 -9.37
CA LEU A 15 -17.95 -8.12 -9.80
C LEU A 15 -16.92 -7.02 -9.55
N VAL A 16 -16.23 -7.04 -8.39
CA VAL A 16 -15.14 -6.10 -8.10
C VAL A 16 -13.97 -6.27 -9.08
N ALA A 17 -13.62 -7.50 -9.45
CA ALA A 17 -12.53 -7.77 -10.39
C ALA A 17 -12.86 -7.31 -11.82
N GLU A 18 -14.14 -7.37 -12.22
CA GLU A 18 -14.64 -6.83 -13.49
C GLU A 18 -14.76 -5.30 -13.48
N GLY A 19 -14.61 -4.65 -12.33
CA GLY A 19 -14.79 -3.21 -12.15
C GLY A 19 -16.24 -2.78 -11.91
N ASP A 20 -17.18 -3.71 -11.82
CA ASP A 20 -18.57 -3.43 -11.46
C ASP A 20 -18.75 -3.29 -9.94
N LEU A 21 -18.26 -2.16 -9.43
CA LEU A 21 -18.37 -1.81 -8.00
C LEU A 21 -19.82 -1.58 -7.56
N ALA A 22 -20.67 -1.09 -8.46
CA ALA A 22 -22.08 -0.81 -8.16
C ALA A 22 -22.87 -2.12 -8.02
N GLY A 23 -22.68 -3.06 -8.94
CA GLY A 23 -23.24 -4.41 -8.84
C GLY A 23 -22.77 -5.13 -7.57
N ALA A 24 -21.47 -5.04 -7.24
CA ALA A 24 -20.93 -5.62 -6.01
C ALA A 24 -21.59 -5.01 -4.76
N GLN A 25 -21.74 -3.67 -4.70
CA GLN A 25 -22.40 -2.98 -3.60
C GLN A 25 -23.85 -3.44 -3.45
N GLN A 26 -24.59 -3.55 -4.56
CA GLN A 26 -25.99 -3.96 -4.54
C GLN A 26 -26.12 -5.38 -3.99
N LEU A 27 -25.36 -6.34 -4.54
CA LEU A 27 -25.38 -7.74 -4.11
C LEU A 27 -25.05 -7.89 -2.62
N LEU A 28 -23.99 -7.22 -2.15
CA LEU A 28 -23.60 -7.26 -0.74
C LEU A 28 -24.61 -6.55 0.16
N SER A 29 -25.17 -5.43 -0.27
CA SER A 29 -26.18 -4.72 0.51
C SER A 29 -27.42 -5.57 0.73
N GLU A 30 -27.89 -6.27 -0.31
CA GLU A 30 -29.03 -7.18 -0.22
C GLU A 30 -28.75 -8.33 0.75
N ALA A 31 -27.57 -8.94 0.65
CA ALA A 31 -27.16 -10.03 1.53
C ALA A 31 -27.07 -9.63 3.01
N LEU A 32 -26.70 -8.38 3.28
CA LEU A 32 -26.41 -7.87 4.62
C LEU A 32 -27.63 -7.26 5.32
N ILE A 33 -28.79 -7.10 4.65
CA ILE A 33 -30.00 -6.49 5.23
C ILE A 33 -30.46 -7.21 6.50
N ASP A 34 -30.45 -8.54 6.49
CA ASP A 34 -30.96 -9.37 7.60
C ASP A 34 -29.85 -9.92 8.52
N ALA A 35 -28.61 -9.47 8.35
CA ALA A 35 -27.48 -9.91 9.16
C ALA A 35 -27.60 -9.42 10.62
N ASP A 36 -27.15 -10.21 11.60
CA ASP A 36 -27.08 -9.75 13.00
C ASP A 36 -26.14 -8.54 13.08
N PRO A 37 -26.60 -7.37 13.56
CA PRO A 37 -25.79 -6.16 13.59
C PRO A 37 -24.67 -6.22 14.64
N ARG A 38 -24.60 -7.26 15.47
CA ARG A 38 -23.58 -7.41 16.53
C ARG A 38 -22.36 -8.17 16.03
N PRO A 39 -21.16 -7.56 15.99
CA PRO A 39 -19.92 -8.26 15.60
C PRO A 39 -19.58 -9.47 16.47
N ALA A 40 -20.08 -9.49 17.72
CA ALA A 40 -19.91 -10.59 18.66
C ALA A 40 -20.51 -11.93 18.15
N ASN A 41 -21.54 -11.86 17.30
CA ASN A 41 -22.23 -13.04 16.77
C ASN A 41 -21.86 -13.34 15.31
N ALA A 42 -20.95 -12.57 14.72
CA ALA A 42 -20.61 -12.70 13.31
C ALA A 42 -19.95 -14.04 12.99
N THR A 43 -20.37 -14.69 11.90
CA THR A 43 -19.64 -15.83 11.34
C THR A 43 -18.42 -15.34 10.55
N PRO A 44 -17.44 -16.21 10.25
CA PRO A 44 -16.34 -15.91 9.33
C PRO A 44 -16.78 -15.26 8.02
N GLU A 45 -17.81 -15.81 7.40
CA GLU A 45 -18.32 -15.37 6.10
C GLU A 45 -19.00 -14.00 6.20
N LEU A 46 -19.72 -13.73 7.29
CA LEU A 46 -20.32 -12.42 7.53
C LEU A 46 -19.25 -11.35 7.77
N ALA A 47 -18.19 -11.68 8.51
CA ALA A 47 -17.07 -10.76 8.73
C ALA A 47 -16.36 -10.42 7.40
N GLU A 48 -16.20 -11.41 6.52
CA GLU A 48 -15.61 -11.23 5.19
C GLU A 48 -16.50 -10.37 4.28
N ALA A 49 -17.81 -10.69 4.20
CA ALA A 49 -18.77 -9.91 3.42
C ALA A 49 -18.85 -8.44 3.89
N ALA A 50 -18.86 -8.20 5.20
CA ALA A 50 -18.81 -6.85 5.77
C ALA A 50 -17.52 -6.11 5.41
N GLY A 51 -16.37 -6.80 5.46
CA GLY A 51 -15.08 -6.24 5.06
C GLY A 51 -15.02 -5.88 3.58
N LEU A 52 -15.58 -6.74 2.72
CA LEU A 52 -15.70 -6.48 1.29
C LEU A 52 -16.63 -5.30 1.00
N GLN A 53 -17.79 -5.24 1.67
CA GLN A 53 -18.74 -4.13 1.53
C GLN A 53 -18.09 -2.80 1.91
N ALA A 54 -17.32 -2.77 3.00
CA ALA A 54 -16.57 -1.58 3.39
C ALA A 54 -15.57 -1.13 2.30
N ARG A 55 -14.83 -2.07 1.71
CA ARG A 55 -13.87 -1.76 0.63
C ARG A 55 -14.55 -1.27 -0.65
N VAL A 56 -15.69 -1.86 -1.02
CA VAL A 56 -16.49 -1.44 -2.19
C VAL A 56 -17.02 -0.02 -1.99
N LEU A 57 -17.62 0.26 -0.83
CA LEU A 57 -18.12 1.60 -0.49
C LEU A 57 -17.00 2.66 -0.51
N VAL A 58 -15.80 2.30 -0.03
CA VAL A 58 -14.61 3.14 -0.13
C VAL A 58 -14.24 3.40 -1.59
N ALA A 59 -14.25 2.38 -2.45
CA ALA A 59 -13.92 2.53 -3.87
C ALA A 59 -14.95 3.42 -4.60
N LEU A 60 -16.23 3.37 -4.20
CA LEU A 60 -17.31 4.20 -4.73
C LEU A 60 -17.31 5.65 -4.20
N GLY A 61 -16.45 5.98 -3.23
CA GLY A 61 -16.40 7.32 -2.66
C GLY A 61 -17.41 7.56 -1.54
N GLU A 62 -17.92 6.51 -0.90
CA GLU A 62 -18.87 6.57 0.22
C GLU A 62 -18.24 6.16 1.58
N PRO A 63 -17.23 6.89 2.09
CA PRO A 63 -16.51 6.48 3.30
C PRO A 63 -17.36 6.57 4.57
N HIS A 64 -18.36 7.46 4.61
CA HIS A 64 -19.27 7.59 5.74
C HIS A 64 -20.14 6.33 5.90
N THR A 65 -20.69 5.80 4.81
CA THR A 65 -21.42 4.54 4.77
C THR A 65 -20.51 3.35 5.11
N ALA A 66 -19.26 3.37 4.64
CA ALA A 66 -18.29 2.30 4.88
C ALA A 66 -17.88 2.16 6.36
N ARG A 67 -17.96 3.23 7.15
CA ARG A 67 -17.46 3.27 8.55
C ARG A 67 -18.06 2.18 9.43
N GLY A 68 -19.37 1.98 9.36
CA GLY A 68 -20.06 0.96 10.15
C GLY A 68 -19.59 -0.45 9.80
N TRP A 69 -19.54 -0.76 8.50
CA TRP A 69 -19.12 -2.06 8.01
C TRP A 69 -17.64 -2.36 8.27
N ALA A 70 -16.76 -1.37 8.14
CA ALA A 70 -15.33 -1.54 8.46
C ALA A 70 -15.11 -1.80 9.95
N ALA A 71 -15.83 -1.08 10.82
CA ALA A 71 -15.76 -1.29 12.26
C ALA A 71 -16.33 -2.67 12.66
N PHE A 72 -17.44 -3.08 12.04
CA PHE A 72 -18.02 -4.39 12.22
C PHE A 72 -17.04 -5.50 11.84
N ALA A 73 -16.46 -5.42 10.63
CA ALA A 73 -15.53 -6.42 10.13
C ALA A 73 -14.27 -6.53 11.02
N TYR A 74 -13.70 -5.41 11.45
CA TYR A 74 -12.55 -5.41 12.34
C TYR A 74 -12.86 -6.03 13.71
N ALA A 75 -13.99 -5.66 14.33
CA ALA A 75 -14.40 -6.23 15.62
C ALA A 75 -14.70 -7.73 15.53
N ALA A 76 -15.40 -8.17 14.47
CA ALA A 76 -15.69 -9.56 14.21
C ALA A 76 -14.40 -10.38 13.97
N ALA A 77 -13.51 -9.91 13.09
CA ALA A 77 -12.24 -10.56 12.79
C ALA A 77 -11.34 -10.67 14.03
N THR A 78 -11.24 -9.61 14.83
CA THR A 78 -10.47 -9.61 16.08
C THR A 78 -10.94 -10.70 17.04
N ARG A 79 -12.27 -10.89 17.16
CA ARG A 79 -12.85 -11.94 18.02
C ARG A 79 -12.63 -13.34 17.44
N LEU A 80 -12.83 -13.50 16.14
CA LEU A 80 -12.78 -14.80 15.47
C LEU A 80 -11.35 -15.34 15.34
N TYR A 81 -10.38 -14.46 15.08
CA TYR A 81 -9.03 -14.86 14.66
C TYR A 81 -7.91 -14.28 15.54
N GLY A 82 -8.21 -13.31 16.40
CA GLY A 82 -7.20 -12.59 17.18
C GLY A 82 -6.58 -11.41 16.43
N ARG A 83 -5.84 -10.57 17.15
CA ARG A 83 -5.30 -9.28 16.62
C ARG A 83 -4.20 -9.46 15.57
N SER A 84 -3.39 -10.51 15.70
CA SER A 84 -2.24 -10.78 14.82
C SER A 84 -2.59 -11.63 13.60
N ASP A 85 -3.84 -12.07 13.45
CA ASP A 85 -4.27 -12.78 12.24
C ASP A 85 -4.34 -11.82 11.04
N GLU A 86 -3.91 -12.31 9.89
CA GLU A 86 -3.84 -11.55 8.64
C GLU A 86 -5.19 -10.92 8.22
N ARG A 87 -6.29 -11.61 8.47
CA ARG A 87 -7.63 -11.10 8.17
C ARG A 87 -7.98 -9.92 9.08
N THR A 88 -7.61 -10.02 10.36
CA THR A 88 -7.80 -8.93 11.33
C THR A 88 -6.94 -7.72 10.98
N ILE A 89 -5.69 -7.93 10.59
CA ILE A 89 -4.78 -6.86 10.14
C ILE A 89 -5.34 -6.17 8.89
N THR A 90 -5.87 -6.93 7.94
CA THR A 90 -6.49 -6.39 6.71
C THR A 90 -7.75 -5.59 7.03
N ALA A 91 -8.59 -6.07 7.95
CA ALA A 91 -9.76 -5.35 8.43
C ALA A 91 -9.38 -4.05 9.19
N ALA A 92 -8.31 -4.10 9.99
CA ALA A 92 -7.75 -2.94 10.68
C ALA A 92 -7.26 -1.86 9.70
N ALA A 93 -6.51 -2.26 8.67
CA ALA A 93 -6.03 -1.34 7.63
C ALA A 93 -7.21 -0.70 6.87
N THR A 94 -8.24 -1.49 6.55
CA THR A 94 -9.47 -0.99 5.91
C THR A 94 -10.20 0.02 6.80
N LEU A 95 -10.36 -0.28 8.09
CA LEU A 95 -10.96 0.65 9.05
C LEU A 95 -10.11 1.92 9.19
N ALA A 96 -8.79 1.83 9.20
CA ALA A 96 -7.91 2.98 9.28
C ALA A 96 -8.07 3.90 8.06
N ALA A 97 -8.12 3.32 6.85
CA ALA A 97 -8.38 4.05 5.62
C ALA A 97 -9.75 4.75 5.62
N VAL A 98 -10.79 4.05 6.11
CA VAL A 98 -12.13 4.64 6.24
C VAL A 98 -12.15 5.77 7.25
N LEU A 99 -11.53 5.59 8.42
CA LEU A 99 -11.42 6.60 9.46
C LEU A 99 -10.74 7.87 8.96
N HIS A 100 -9.68 7.72 8.16
CA HIS A 100 -9.02 8.86 7.51
C HIS A 100 -9.97 9.60 6.55
N ARG A 101 -10.68 8.88 5.67
CA ARG A 101 -11.59 9.49 4.70
C ARG A 101 -12.81 10.18 5.32
N VAL A 102 -13.17 9.85 6.56
CA VAL A 102 -14.23 10.55 7.33
C VAL A 102 -13.64 11.60 8.31
N GLY A 103 -12.37 11.97 8.17
CA GLY A 103 -11.70 13.00 8.97
C GLY A 103 -11.32 12.59 10.39
N SER A 104 -11.43 11.31 10.75
CA SER A 104 -11.04 10.78 12.07
C SER A 104 -9.54 10.41 12.13
N ASP A 105 -8.67 11.32 11.70
CA ASP A 105 -7.25 11.05 11.42
C ASP A 105 -6.45 10.60 12.65
N ALA A 106 -6.74 11.13 13.83
CA ALA A 106 -6.06 10.72 15.06
C ALA A 106 -6.31 9.24 15.39
N ARG A 107 -7.51 8.72 15.08
CA ARG A 107 -7.85 7.30 15.25
C ARG A 107 -7.22 6.45 14.14
N ALA A 108 -7.26 6.93 12.90
CA ALA A 108 -6.62 6.26 11.77
C ALA A 108 -5.10 6.08 12.00
N ALA A 109 -4.40 7.12 12.47
CA ALA A 109 -2.96 7.05 12.71
C ALA A 109 -2.58 5.99 13.76
N ARG A 110 -3.36 5.86 14.84
CA ARG A 110 -3.14 4.81 15.84
C ARG A 110 -3.34 3.42 15.26
N LEU A 111 -4.40 3.23 14.46
CA LEU A 111 -4.71 1.94 13.88
C LEU A 111 -3.68 1.52 12.82
N TYR A 112 -3.23 2.46 11.97
CA TYR A 112 -2.11 2.21 11.05
C TYR A 112 -0.81 1.90 11.79
N SER A 113 -0.50 2.57 12.91
CA SER A 113 0.67 2.25 13.72
C SER A 113 0.63 0.80 14.22
N HIS A 114 -0.54 0.33 14.67
CA HIS A 114 -0.71 -1.08 15.06
C HIS A 114 -0.58 -2.03 13.87
N VAL A 115 -1.18 -1.69 12.72
CA VAL A 115 -1.05 -2.50 11.48
C VAL A 115 0.41 -2.64 11.07
N ILE A 116 1.21 -1.57 11.13
CA ILE A 116 2.64 -1.61 10.83
C ILE A 116 3.37 -2.57 11.77
N ILE A 117 3.11 -2.52 13.08
CA ILE A 117 3.76 -3.41 14.06
C ILE A 117 3.46 -4.87 13.73
N GLU A 118 2.19 -5.22 13.52
CA GLU A 118 1.78 -6.60 13.23
C GLU A 118 2.31 -7.09 11.88
N LEU A 119 2.24 -6.26 10.83
CA LEU A 119 2.79 -6.61 9.52
C LEU A 119 4.32 -6.74 9.56
N THR A 120 5.01 -5.88 10.31
CA THR A 120 6.48 -5.96 10.43
C THR A 120 6.90 -7.24 11.14
N ALA A 121 6.19 -7.63 12.20
CA ALA A 121 6.46 -8.88 12.91
C ALA A 121 6.21 -10.11 12.04
N ARG A 122 5.24 -10.05 11.11
CA ARG A 122 4.85 -11.18 10.26
C ARG A 122 5.65 -11.29 8.96
N ASP A 123 5.75 -10.18 8.22
CA ASP A 123 6.21 -10.13 6.83
C ASP A 123 7.62 -9.50 6.72
N GLY A 124 8.12 -8.89 7.80
CA GLY A 124 9.39 -8.15 7.82
C GLY A 124 9.23 -6.68 7.38
N PRO A 125 10.17 -5.81 7.81
CA PRO A 125 10.06 -4.35 7.62
C PRO A 125 10.15 -3.92 6.15
N GLU A 126 10.78 -4.72 5.29
CA GLU A 126 10.95 -4.45 3.86
C GLU A 126 9.76 -4.89 3.00
N SER A 127 8.78 -5.58 3.57
CA SER A 127 7.64 -6.10 2.80
C SER A 127 6.79 -4.98 2.20
N GLN A 128 6.29 -5.18 0.98
CA GLN A 128 5.43 -4.21 0.30
C GLN A 128 4.20 -3.78 1.14
N ARG A 129 3.66 -4.68 1.96
CA ARG A 129 2.51 -4.40 2.84
C ARG A 129 2.90 -3.44 3.96
N VAL A 130 4.08 -3.62 4.57
CA VAL A 130 4.60 -2.70 5.59
C VAL A 130 4.87 -1.33 4.99
N LEU A 131 5.53 -1.28 3.83
CA LEU A 131 5.83 -0.02 3.14
C LEU A 131 4.55 0.71 2.72
N ALA A 132 3.54 -0.01 2.22
CA ALA A 132 2.24 0.57 1.91
C ALA A 132 1.56 1.15 3.17
N ALA A 133 1.60 0.43 4.30
CA ALA A 133 1.03 0.91 5.55
C ALA A 133 1.76 2.16 6.10
N HIS A 134 3.08 2.25 5.92
CA HIS A 134 3.83 3.48 6.23
C HIS A 134 3.44 4.66 5.34
N ALA A 135 3.27 4.44 4.03
CA ALA A 135 2.84 5.49 3.10
C ALA A 135 1.41 5.97 3.39
N ASP A 136 0.52 5.07 3.81
CA ASP A 136 -0.81 5.42 4.27
C ASP A 136 -0.77 6.21 5.59
N LEU A 137 0.05 5.79 6.57
CA LEU A 137 0.24 6.54 7.81
C LEU A 137 0.78 7.95 7.54
N ALA A 138 1.73 8.11 6.62
CA ALA A 138 2.22 9.43 6.20
C ALA A 138 1.09 10.30 5.63
N THR A 139 0.15 9.70 4.88
CA THR A 139 -1.03 10.41 4.36
C THR A 139 -1.92 10.93 5.49
N VAL A 140 -2.12 10.11 6.52
CA VAL A 140 -2.90 10.52 7.71
C VAL A 140 -2.17 11.59 8.52
N GLU A 141 -0.86 11.47 8.72
CA GLU A 141 -0.04 12.47 9.41
C GLU A 141 -0.05 13.81 8.65
N TYR A 142 0.01 13.77 7.31
CA TYR A 142 -0.14 14.95 6.46
C TYR A 142 -1.53 15.60 6.65
N ALA A 143 -2.62 14.84 6.65
CA ALA A 143 -3.96 15.38 6.88
C ALA A 143 -4.13 16.07 8.25
N ARG A 144 -3.36 15.63 9.25
CA ARG A 144 -3.25 16.27 10.57
C ARG A 144 -2.37 17.52 10.59
N GLY A 145 -1.85 17.95 9.45
CA GLY A 145 -0.90 19.05 9.32
C GLY A 145 0.51 18.72 9.85
N GLN A 146 0.83 17.45 10.13
CA GLN A 146 2.14 17.04 10.65
C GLN A 146 3.15 16.87 9.50
N CYS A 147 3.29 17.91 8.66
CA CYS A 147 4.03 17.89 7.40
C CYS A 147 5.44 17.30 7.50
N LYS A 148 6.20 17.65 8.54
CA LYS A 148 7.57 17.14 8.69
C LYS A 148 7.57 15.62 8.91
N ILE A 149 6.76 15.14 9.86
CA ILE A 149 6.68 13.70 10.20
C ILE A 149 6.22 12.90 8.98
N ALA A 150 5.18 13.39 8.30
CA ALA A 150 4.64 12.74 7.11
C ALA A 150 5.66 12.64 5.98
N ARG A 151 6.38 13.73 5.67
CA ARG A 151 7.39 13.76 4.62
C ARG A 151 8.57 12.86 4.95
N ASP A 152 9.13 12.97 6.16
CA ASP A 152 10.27 12.17 6.60
C ASP A 152 9.91 10.67 6.50
N ARG A 153 8.71 10.29 6.98
CA ARG A 153 8.22 8.90 6.86
C ARG A 153 8.09 8.45 5.41
N LEU A 154 7.47 9.25 4.56
CA LEU A 154 7.21 8.85 3.17
C LEU A 154 8.50 8.81 2.34
N GLN A 155 9.46 9.70 2.62
CA GLN A 155 10.80 9.67 2.06
C GLN A 155 11.51 8.36 2.42
N ASP A 156 11.62 8.04 3.72
CA ASP A 156 12.29 6.81 4.19
C ASP A 156 11.62 5.56 3.59
N THR A 157 10.28 5.57 3.52
CA THR A 157 9.50 4.47 2.94
C THR A 157 9.77 4.30 1.44
N TRP A 158 9.81 5.41 0.69
CA TRP A 158 10.11 5.39 -0.74
C TRP A 158 11.55 4.96 -1.02
N GLU A 159 12.53 5.46 -0.25
CA GLU A 159 13.94 5.08 -0.40
C GLU A 159 14.14 3.59 -0.18
N LEU A 160 13.55 3.05 0.89
CA LEU A 160 13.59 1.61 1.17
C LEU A 160 12.86 0.80 0.09
N HIS A 161 11.68 1.26 -0.35
CA HIS A 161 10.97 0.63 -1.45
C HIS A 161 11.83 0.57 -2.72
N ARG A 162 12.50 1.67 -3.04
CA ARG A 162 13.39 1.79 -4.20
C ARG A 162 14.58 0.85 -4.11
N GLU A 163 15.22 0.76 -2.94
CA GLU A 163 16.35 -0.15 -2.71
C GLU A 163 15.95 -1.63 -2.89
N VAL A 164 14.78 -2.01 -2.39
CA VAL A 164 14.34 -3.42 -2.35
C VAL A 164 13.67 -3.88 -3.65
N TYR A 165 12.83 -3.01 -4.24
CA TYR A 165 11.97 -3.37 -5.39
C TYR A 165 12.35 -2.66 -6.69
N GLY A 166 13.31 -1.74 -6.64
CA GLY A 166 13.73 -0.93 -7.79
C GLY A 166 12.80 0.25 -8.08
N ASP A 167 13.29 1.14 -8.94
CA ASP A 167 12.68 2.45 -9.23
C ASP A 167 11.46 2.35 -10.15
N GLY A 168 11.36 1.28 -10.96
CA GLY A 168 10.27 1.09 -11.91
C GLY A 168 8.99 0.49 -11.35
N HIS A 169 8.96 0.19 -10.05
CA HIS A 169 7.78 -0.43 -9.44
C HIS A 169 6.66 0.60 -9.23
N PRO A 170 5.41 0.34 -9.70
CA PRO A 170 4.31 1.32 -9.64
C PRO A 170 4.04 1.87 -8.23
N SER A 171 4.14 1.04 -7.19
CA SER A 171 3.98 1.49 -5.80
C SER A 171 5.02 2.52 -5.37
N GLY A 172 6.29 2.37 -5.79
CA GLY A 172 7.35 3.32 -5.48
C GLY A 172 7.14 4.66 -6.19
N ILE A 173 6.77 4.61 -7.47
CA ILE A 173 6.42 5.81 -8.26
C ILE A 173 5.24 6.56 -7.60
N LYS A 174 4.21 5.83 -7.15
CA LYS A 174 3.07 6.42 -6.44
C LYS A 174 3.46 7.06 -5.11
N MET A 175 4.36 6.45 -4.34
CA MET A 175 4.89 7.03 -3.10
C MET A 175 5.64 8.34 -3.38
N LEU A 176 6.51 8.34 -4.39
CA LEU A 176 7.27 9.52 -4.80
C LEU A 176 6.37 10.68 -5.26
N ALA A 177 5.38 10.39 -6.10
CA ALA A 177 4.43 11.41 -6.56
C ALA A 177 3.61 11.98 -5.40
N LYS A 178 3.22 11.14 -4.44
CA LYS A 178 2.53 11.57 -3.22
C LYS A 178 3.43 12.44 -2.35
N LEU A 179 4.71 12.11 -2.21
CA LEU A 179 5.68 12.93 -1.48
C LEU A 179 5.82 14.31 -2.11
N GLY A 180 6.02 14.38 -3.42
CA GLY A 180 6.12 15.65 -4.13
C GLY A 180 4.85 16.51 -4.01
N ALA A 181 3.67 15.89 -4.01
CA ALA A 181 2.41 16.60 -3.74
C ALA A 181 2.34 17.15 -2.30
N MET A 182 2.69 16.35 -1.30
CA MET A 182 2.76 16.80 0.11
C MET A 182 3.75 17.96 0.28
N GLU A 183 4.90 17.88 -0.38
CA GLU A 183 5.92 18.92 -0.35
C GLU A 183 5.40 20.25 -0.88
N ARG A 184 4.73 20.25 -2.03
CA ARG A 184 4.09 21.44 -2.57
C ARG A 184 3.13 22.06 -1.57
N ASP A 185 2.24 21.25 -1.01
CA ASP A 185 1.18 21.72 -0.11
C ASP A 185 1.76 22.24 1.22
N CYS A 186 2.89 21.69 1.67
CA CYS A 186 3.63 22.15 2.84
C CYS A 186 4.65 23.27 2.54
N GLY A 187 4.64 23.86 1.33
CA GLY A 187 5.48 25.01 0.93
C GLY A 187 6.91 24.69 0.48
N ARG A 188 7.23 23.42 0.22
CA ARG A 188 8.54 22.90 -0.24
C ARG A 188 8.57 22.76 -1.75
N TYR A 189 8.48 23.88 -2.47
CA TYR A 189 8.27 23.87 -3.92
C TYR A 189 9.46 23.30 -4.72
N ALA A 190 10.69 23.51 -4.25
CA ALA A 190 11.87 23.00 -4.95
C ALA A 190 11.95 21.47 -4.86
N GLU A 191 11.84 20.92 -3.65
CA GLU A 191 11.82 19.47 -3.42
C GLU A 191 10.64 18.80 -4.14
N SER A 192 9.47 19.44 -4.11
CA SER A 192 8.28 18.98 -4.84
C SER A 192 8.52 18.86 -6.35
N HIS A 193 9.12 19.88 -6.96
CA HIS A 193 9.41 19.88 -8.38
C HIS A 193 10.39 18.75 -8.74
N GLU A 194 11.44 18.56 -7.96
CA GLU A 194 12.41 17.47 -8.15
C GLU A 194 11.73 16.09 -8.08
N HIS A 195 10.95 15.82 -7.03
CA HIS A 195 10.30 14.53 -6.87
C HIS A 195 9.19 14.26 -7.88
N LEU A 196 8.39 15.26 -8.26
CA LEU A 196 7.34 15.10 -9.28
C LEU A 196 7.93 14.89 -10.68
N THR A 197 9.01 15.61 -11.01
CA THR A 197 9.73 15.40 -12.29
C THR A 197 10.30 13.99 -12.35
N LEU A 198 10.94 13.53 -11.28
CA LEU A 198 11.46 12.16 -11.21
C LEU A 198 10.33 11.12 -11.32
N ALA A 199 9.18 11.35 -10.69
CA ALA A 199 8.04 10.45 -10.83
C ALA A 199 7.52 10.37 -12.29
N GLU A 200 7.46 11.50 -13.00
CA GLU A 200 7.09 11.53 -14.42
C GLU A 200 8.11 10.79 -15.31
N GLU A 201 9.41 10.98 -15.06
CA GLU A 201 10.49 10.27 -15.76
C GLU A 201 10.40 8.75 -15.55
N LEU A 202 10.15 8.32 -14.31
CA LEU A 202 9.97 6.89 -14.00
C LEU A 202 8.71 6.31 -14.65
N CYS A 203 7.61 7.06 -14.71
CA CYS A 203 6.43 6.67 -15.47
C CYS A 203 6.76 6.46 -16.94
N GLN A 204 7.45 7.41 -17.59
CA GLN A 204 7.81 7.33 -19.00
C GLN A 204 8.76 6.16 -19.30
N LEU A 205 9.65 5.83 -18.36
CA LEU A 205 10.63 4.77 -18.54
C LEU A 205 10.04 3.36 -18.34
N HIS A 206 9.06 3.21 -17.44
CA HIS A 206 8.63 1.89 -16.97
C HIS A 206 7.16 1.53 -17.24
N LEU A 207 6.32 2.50 -17.62
CA LEU A 207 4.88 2.29 -17.81
C LEU A 207 4.48 2.58 -19.28
N PRO A 208 3.42 1.91 -19.79
CA PRO A 208 2.80 2.28 -21.05
C PRO A 208 2.30 3.75 -21.05
N ALA A 209 2.24 4.37 -22.23
CA ALA A 209 1.82 5.77 -22.36
C ALA A 209 0.40 6.05 -21.83
N ASP A 210 -0.51 5.07 -21.91
CA ASP A 210 -1.89 5.16 -21.46
C ASP A 210 -2.10 4.62 -20.03
N ASP A 211 -1.03 4.41 -19.26
CA ASP A 211 -1.15 3.89 -17.90
C ASP A 211 -1.85 4.92 -16.97
N PRO A 212 -2.88 4.51 -16.20
CA PRO A 212 -3.63 5.43 -15.34
C PRO A 212 -2.75 6.08 -14.26
N LEU A 213 -1.67 5.43 -13.81
CA LEU A 213 -0.72 6.03 -12.88
C LEU A 213 0.07 7.15 -13.54
N ALA A 214 0.51 6.99 -14.79
CA ALA A 214 1.18 8.05 -15.53
C ALA A 214 0.29 9.29 -15.69
N VAL A 215 -0.99 9.08 -16.01
CA VAL A 215 -1.99 10.16 -16.07
C VAL A 215 -2.16 10.84 -14.70
N GLN A 216 -2.22 10.06 -13.61
CA GLN A 216 -2.32 10.59 -12.26
C GLN A 216 -1.10 11.44 -11.87
N VAL A 217 0.11 10.95 -12.14
CA VAL A 217 1.36 11.67 -11.84
C VAL A 217 1.44 12.98 -12.62
N ALA A 218 1.14 12.96 -13.92
CA ALA A 218 1.09 14.17 -14.74
C ALA A 218 0.00 15.17 -14.29
N GLY A 219 -1.08 14.67 -13.69
CA GLY A 219 -2.09 15.50 -13.02
C GLY A 219 -1.54 16.16 -11.76
N LEU A 220 -0.84 15.40 -10.92
CA LEU A 220 -0.20 15.91 -9.71
C LEU A 220 0.90 16.92 -10.02
N ALA A 221 1.72 16.72 -11.05
CA ALA A 221 2.78 17.64 -11.44
C ALA A 221 2.24 19.03 -11.83
N ARG A 222 1.05 19.10 -12.44
CA ARG A 222 0.40 20.35 -12.85
C ARG A 222 -0.49 20.98 -11.77
N ALA A 223 -0.80 20.27 -10.70
CA ALA A 223 -1.69 20.77 -9.66
C ALA A 223 -1.02 21.89 -8.84
N ALA A 224 -1.80 22.91 -8.49
CA ALA A 224 -1.39 23.94 -7.54
C ALA A 224 -1.37 23.40 -6.11
N ALA A 225 -0.70 24.12 -5.20
CA ALA A 225 -0.73 23.81 -3.78
C ALA A 225 -2.17 23.85 -3.26
N ASN A 226 -2.55 22.88 -2.42
CA ASN A 226 -3.86 22.87 -1.79
C ASN A 226 -4.01 24.10 -0.85
N PRO A 227 -4.92 25.05 -1.15
CA PRO A 227 -5.06 26.27 -0.35
C PRO A 227 -5.64 26.01 1.05
N ASP A 228 -6.34 24.89 1.23
CA ASP A 228 -6.99 24.53 2.49
C ASP A 228 -6.05 23.73 3.42
N HIS A 229 -4.86 23.34 2.94
CA HIS A 229 -3.90 22.61 3.75
C HIS A 229 -3.18 23.54 4.73
N ALA A 230 -3.19 23.17 6.01
CA ALA A 230 -2.49 23.91 7.05
C ALA A 230 -1.47 23.01 7.76
N CYS A 231 -0.20 23.42 7.73
CA CYS A 231 0.85 22.82 8.54
C CYS A 231 0.62 23.16 10.01
N THR A 232 0.53 22.15 10.87
CA THR A 232 0.69 22.36 12.31
C THR A 232 2.13 22.79 12.54
N SER A 233 2.33 24.04 12.96
CA SER A 233 3.65 24.48 13.42
C SER A 233 4.07 23.55 14.56
N PRO A 234 5.30 23.00 14.56
CA PRO A 234 5.80 22.34 15.76
C PRO A 234 5.76 23.41 16.85
N GLY A 235 4.83 23.27 17.78
CA GLY A 235 4.84 24.08 18.99
C GLY A 235 6.24 23.97 19.60
N PRO A 236 6.77 25.06 20.22
CA PRO A 236 8.04 24.94 20.93
C PRO A 236 7.97 23.68 21.80
N PRO A 237 9.04 22.85 21.83
CA PRO A 237 9.02 21.64 22.64
C PRO A 237 8.48 22.04 24.00
N ALA A 238 7.44 21.33 24.48
CA ALA A 238 6.89 21.58 25.79
C ALA A 238 8.08 21.70 26.71
N ARG A 239 8.33 22.91 27.24
CA ARG A 239 9.34 23.06 28.28
C ARG A 239 8.85 22.10 29.33
N GLU A 240 9.58 21.02 29.55
CA GLU A 240 9.50 20.28 30.79
C GLU A 240 9.76 21.34 31.84
N THR A 241 8.69 21.94 32.37
CA THR A 241 8.77 22.64 33.63
C THR A 241 9.34 21.60 34.56
N PRO A 242 10.56 21.78 35.11
CA PRO A 242 11.07 20.84 36.08
C PRO A 242 9.98 20.73 37.13
N VAL A 243 9.42 19.53 37.26
CA VAL A 243 8.52 19.22 38.36
C VAL A 243 9.41 19.26 39.58
N VAL A 244 9.56 20.44 40.16
CA VAL A 244 10.07 20.61 41.50
C VAL A 244 9.05 19.86 42.36
N PRO A 245 9.43 18.77 43.05
CA PRO A 245 8.53 18.09 43.95
C PRO A 245 8.00 19.14 44.92
N ALA A 246 6.68 19.36 44.91
CA ALA A 246 6.07 20.29 45.85
C ALA A 246 6.55 19.92 47.24
N ALA A 247 7.25 20.86 47.90
CA ALA A 247 7.62 20.71 49.29
C ALA A 247 6.34 20.35 50.07
N ARG A 248 6.37 19.19 50.76
CA ARG A 248 5.26 18.72 51.58
C ARG A 248 4.82 19.86 52.50
N VAL A 249 3.62 20.37 52.27
CA VAL A 249 2.92 21.20 53.25
C VAL A 249 2.44 20.25 54.36
N PRO A 250 2.82 20.47 55.64
CA PRO A 250 2.30 19.65 56.73
C PRO A 250 0.80 19.89 56.90
N PRO A 251 0.02 18.90 57.35
CA PRO A 251 -1.42 19.05 57.51
C PRO A 251 -1.75 20.10 58.57
N ALA A 252 -2.67 20.99 58.25
CA ALA A 252 -3.24 21.94 59.20
C ALA A 252 -4.22 21.21 60.14
N ALA A 253 -3.70 20.71 61.26
CA ALA A 253 -4.52 20.61 62.46
C ALA A 253 -4.58 22.00 63.09
N GLU A 254 -5.80 22.44 63.41
CA GLU A 254 -6.20 23.74 63.99
C GLU A 254 -6.48 24.88 62.99
N GLY A 255 -7.74 24.96 62.56
CA GLY A 255 -8.37 26.15 61.99
C GLY A 255 -9.67 26.52 62.76
N PRO A 256 -9.98 27.82 62.96
CA PRO A 256 -11.15 28.31 63.73
C PRO A 256 -12.49 28.20 62.96
N PRO A 257 -13.65 28.31 63.63
CA PRO A 257 -14.91 27.70 63.19
C PRO A 257 -15.61 28.43 62.03
N GLU A 258 -16.27 27.64 61.19
CA GLU A 258 -16.98 28.01 59.96
C GLU A 258 -18.39 28.59 60.25
N PRO A 259 -18.83 29.68 59.56
CA PRO A 259 -20.20 30.17 59.65
C PRO A 259 -21.15 29.45 58.68
N ALA A 260 -22.39 29.24 59.14
CA ALA A 260 -23.42 28.38 58.56
C ALA A 260 -23.99 28.84 57.18
N PRO A 261 -24.52 27.90 56.35
CA PRO A 261 -25.04 28.21 55.02
C PRO A 261 -26.48 28.75 55.02
N PRO A 262 -26.86 29.64 54.07
CA PRO A 262 -28.25 30.06 53.89
C PRO A 262 -29.08 29.04 53.10
N LYS A 263 -30.37 28.95 53.45
CA LYS A 263 -31.42 28.07 52.86
C LYS A 263 -32.35 28.84 51.87
N PRO A 264 -33.20 28.14 51.10
CA PRO A 264 -33.44 28.38 49.66
C PRO A 264 -34.68 29.22 49.31
N ALA A 265 -34.76 29.69 48.06
CA ALA A 265 -35.96 30.23 47.43
C ALA A 265 -36.44 29.32 46.26
N LEU A 266 -37.76 29.25 46.08
CA LEU A 266 -38.56 28.42 45.15
C LEU A 266 -39.70 29.34 44.61
N PRO A 267 -40.47 28.98 43.58
CA PRO A 267 -40.17 28.91 42.12
C PRO A 267 -41.08 29.86 41.28
N ASP A 268 -40.85 29.98 39.97
CA ASP A 268 -41.82 30.56 39.02
C ASP A 268 -42.41 29.48 38.06
N PRO A 269 -43.67 29.64 37.57
CA PRO A 269 -44.53 28.58 37.03
C PRO A 269 -44.42 28.34 35.49
N PRO A 270 -45.06 27.28 34.94
CA PRO A 270 -44.68 26.69 33.65
C PRO A 270 -45.43 27.28 32.44
N LEU A 271 -44.76 27.31 31.28
CA LEU A 271 -45.39 27.57 29.98
C LEU A 271 -45.70 26.27 29.24
N TYR A 272 -46.92 26.21 28.72
CA TYR A 272 -47.58 25.10 28.05
C TYR A 272 -47.38 25.21 26.52
N HIS A 273 -47.03 24.09 25.84
CA HIS A 273 -47.13 23.98 24.38
C HIS A 273 -47.77 22.64 23.96
N PRO A 274 -48.68 22.63 22.97
CA PRO A 274 -49.49 21.47 22.57
C PRO A 274 -48.78 20.56 21.53
N PRO A 275 -49.24 19.31 21.31
CA PRO A 275 -48.60 18.37 20.39
C PRO A 275 -49.18 18.48 18.97
N THR A 276 -48.32 18.46 17.95
CA THR A 276 -48.72 18.25 16.54
C THR A 276 -48.15 16.96 15.97
N ARG A 277 -49.08 16.02 15.74
CA ARG A 277 -49.32 15.20 14.54
C ARG A 277 -48.15 14.48 13.85
N ALA A 278 -48.29 13.15 13.82
CA ALA A 278 -47.58 12.20 12.98
C ALA A 278 -48.12 12.16 11.54
N GLU A 279 -47.26 11.89 10.56
CA GLU A 279 -47.51 11.24 9.26
C GLU A 279 -46.13 10.97 8.59
N GLY A 280 -45.72 9.70 8.41
CA GLY A 280 -45.59 9.02 7.10
C GLY A 280 -44.20 9.26 6.45
N GLY A 281 -43.33 8.31 6.09
CA GLY A 281 -43.48 6.88 5.85
C GLY A 281 -43.15 6.53 4.39
N HIS A 282 -41.88 6.52 3.98
CA HIS A 282 -41.38 5.88 2.74
C HIS A 282 -40.05 5.14 3.00
N PRO A 283 -39.79 3.99 2.35
CA PRO A 283 -38.87 2.98 2.84
C PRO A 283 -37.41 3.29 2.50
N SER A 284 -36.55 3.27 3.52
CA SER A 284 -35.09 3.32 3.40
C SER A 284 -34.53 1.96 3.80
N VAL A 285 -33.61 1.43 2.99
CA VAL A 285 -32.81 0.23 3.31
C VAL A 285 -32.12 0.44 4.68
N PRO A 286 -32.07 -0.56 5.58
CA PRO A 286 -31.52 -0.36 6.91
C PRO A 286 -29.99 -0.27 6.86
N THR A 287 -29.45 0.94 6.91
CA THR A 287 -28.13 1.16 7.49
C THR A 287 -28.24 1.03 9.01
N PRO A 288 -27.25 0.46 9.72
CA PRO A 288 -27.19 0.57 11.17
C PRO A 288 -27.22 2.05 11.55
N ARG A 289 -28.31 2.50 12.19
CA ARG A 289 -28.57 3.92 12.46
C ARG A 289 -27.39 4.57 13.18
N THR A 290 -26.83 5.61 12.59
CA THR A 290 -26.03 6.62 13.30
C THR A 290 -26.97 7.49 14.14
N PRO A 291 -26.67 7.77 15.42
CA PRO A 291 -27.41 8.76 16.20
C PRO A 291 -27.21 10.18 15.63
N PRO A 292 -28.18 11.09 15.80
CA PRO A 292 -27.99 12.49 15.42
C PRO A 292 -26.95 13.15 16.33
N GLU A 293 -26.08 13.93 15.71
CA GLU A 293 -24.97 14.65 16.33
C GLU A 293 -25.51 15.73 17.29
N ALA A 294 -25.30 15.52 18.59
CA ALA A 294 -25.45 16.56 19.61
C ALA A 294 -24.50 16.28 20.78
N ALA A 295 -23.46 17.13 20.85
CA ALA A 295 -22.57 17.39 21.97
C ALA A 295 -21.70 16.23 22.50
N ASP A 296 -20.41 16.52 22.58
CA ASP A 296 -19.35 15.73 23.21
C ASP A 296 -19.78 15.07 24.53
N LEU A 297 -20.07 13.76 24.49
CA LEU A 297 -19.99 12.85 25.64
C LEU A 297 -19.45 11.48 25.20
N PRO A 298 -18.56 10.85 26.00
CA PRO A 298 -17.75 9.72 25.58
C PRO A 298 -18.55 8.41 25.72
N TYR A 299 -18.94 7.81 24.60
CA TYR A 299 -19.34 6.41 24.58
C TYR A 299 -18.17 5.55 24.08
N ASP A 300 -17.33 5.15 25.04
CA ASP A 300 -16.45 4.01 24.94
C ASP A 300 -17.30 2.73 24.88
N TYR A 301 -17.27 2.04 23.75
CA TYR A 301 -17.49 0.60 23.80
C TYR A 301 -16.28 -0.03 24.50
N PRO A 302 -16.46 -0.95 25.46
CA PRO A 302 -15.34 -1.51 26.22
C PRO A 302 -14.40 -2.28 25.31
N TRP A 303 -13.27 -1.65 25.01
CA TRP A 303 -12.04 -2.33 24.64
C TRP A 303 -11.70 -3.32 25.76
N PRO A 304 -11.25 -4.55 25.48
CA PRO A 304 -10.75 -5.41 26.55
C PRO A 304 -9.61 -4.69 27.28
N PRO A 305 -9.55 -4.76 28.62
CA PRO A 305 -8.54 -4.03 29.38
C PRO A 305 -7.14 -4.42 28.91
N GLU A 306 -6.31 -3.41 28.72
CA GLU A 306 -4.87 -3.55 28.55
C GLU A 306 -4.33 -4.32 29.76
N GLU A 307 -3.65 -5.46 29.54
CA GLU A 307 -2.70 -5.93 30.56
C GLU A 307 -1.54 -4.94 30.57
N PRO A 308 -1.13 -4.41 31.74
CA PRO A 308 -0.03 -3.46 31.80
C PRO A 308 1.25 -4.17 31.35
N ALA A 309 1.87 -3.63 30.29
CA ALA A 309 3.25 -3.92 29.95
C ALA A 309 4.11 -3.72 31.21
N GLY A 310 4.90 -4.75 31.53
CA GLY A 310 5.60 -4.88 32.79
C GLY A 310 6.40 -3.64 33.21
N GLU A 311 6.11 -3.16 34.41
CA GLU A 311 7.08 -2.39 35.18
C GLU A 311 8.16 -3.33 35.77
N PRO A 312 9.38 -2.82 35.98
CA PRO A 312 10.55 -3.64 36.27
C PRO A 312 10.48 -4.20 37.69
N TRP A 313 10.72 -5.51 37.80
CA TRP A 313 10.94 -6.22 39.05
C TRP A 313 11.87 -5.45 40.01
N ARG A 314 11.39 -5.13 41.22
CA ARG A 314 12.24 -4.89 42.40
C ARG A 314 11.69 -5.65 43.60
N PRO A 315 12.56 -6.34 44.38
CA PRO A 315 12.15 -7.23 45.47
C PRO A 315 11.96 -6.50 46.80
N GLU A 316 11.36 -7.24 47.74
CA GLU A 316 11.08 -6.95 49.17
C GLU A 316 9.68 -6.32 49.39
N GLU A 317 8.78 -6.85 50.24
CA GLU A 317 8.96 -7.63 51.47
C GLU A 317 7.65 -8.36 51.85
N SER A 318 7.79 -9.61 52.30
CA SER A 318 6.91 -10.32 53.24
C SER A 318 5.42 -10.60 52.92
N ALA A 319 5.17 -11.82 52.44
CA ALA A 319 4.00 -12.61 52.85
C ALA A 319 4.48 -14.02 53.25
N LEU A 320 4.78 -14.21 54.53
CA LEU A 320 5.05 -15.52 55.12
C LEU A 320 3.74 -16.31 55.26
N PRO A 321 3.67 -17.58 54.82
CA PRO A 321 2.69 -18.54 55.31
C PRO A 321 3.19 -19.25 56.59
N PRO A 322 2.28 -19.85 57.40
CA PRO A 322 2.53 -20.11 58.81
C PRO A 322 3.45 -21.29 59.10
N THR A 323 4.12 -21.15 60.24
CA THR A 323 4.97 -22.09 60.99
C THR A 323 4.58 -23.58 60.94
N VAL A 324 5.57 -24.43 60.65
CA VAL A 324 5.75 -25.73 61.31
C VAL A 324 7.19 -25.84 61.79
N VAL A 325 7.32 -26.05 63.08
CA VAL A 325 8.56 -26.26 63.83
C VAL A 325 9.07 -27.69 63.61
N GLY A 326 10.37 -27.80 63.33
CA GLY A 326 11.26 -28.85 63.83
C GLY A 326 11.13 -30.25 63.24
N LEU A 327 12.00 -30.57 62.27
CA LEU A 327 12.71 -31.85 62.25
C LEU A 327 14.14 -31.63 61.76
N THR A 328 15.04 -32.14 62.58
CA THR A 328 16.50 -32.15 62.49
C THR A 328 16.98 -33.21 61.50
N GLU A 329 18.15 -32.93 60.92
CA GLU A 329 19.15 -33.87 60.40
C GLU A 329 18.90 -34.59 59.06
N SER A 330 19.99 -34.63 58.28
CA SER A 330 20.26 -35.32 56.99
C SER A 330 19.86 -34.60 55.68
N GLU A 331 20.82 -33.83 55.14
CA GLU A 331 20.86 -33.47 53.71
C GLU A 331 21.28 -34.70 52.87
N PRO A 332 20.57 -35.06 51.78
CA PRO A 332 21.08 -36.00 50.81
C PRO A 332 22.02 -35.33 49.78
N GLU A 333 23.06 -36.07 49.46
CA GLU A 333 24.21 -35.74 48.63
C GLU A 333 23.83 -35.36 47.18
N GLY A 334 24.29 -34.19 46.68
CA GLY A 334 24.15 -33.84 45.26
C GLY A 334 24.07 -32.35 44.88
N VAL A 335 23.93 -31.42 45.84
CA VAL A 335 23.82 -29.99 45.52
C VAL A 335 25.08 -29.23 45.96
N ARG A 336 26.00 -29.00 45.01
CA ARG A 336 27.13 -28.08 45.21
C ARG A 336 26.66 -26.63 45.02
N ARG A 337 26.75 -25.80 46.07
CA ARG A 337 26.65 -24.34 45.93
C ARG A 337 27.94 -23.80 45.29
N VAL A 338 27.79 -23.09 44.18
CA VAL A 338 28.88 -22.34 43.54
C VAL A 338 29.19 -21.11 44.40
N PRO A 339 30.46 -20.83 44.75
CA PRO A 339 30.82 -19.64 45.52
C PRO A 339 30.55 -18.36 44.72
N ARG A 340 30.06 -17.34 45.43
CA ARG A 340 29.72 -16.01 44.89
C ARG A 340 30.98 -15.35 44.32
N ALA A 341 30.90 -14.89 43.08
CA ALA A 341 32.01 -14.25 42.37
C ALA A 341 32.53 -13.00 43.10
N ALA A 342 33.85 -12.85 43.06
CA ALA A 342 34.64 -11.80 43.69
C ALA A 342 34.35 -10.40 43.10
N GLU A 343 34.70 -9.37 43.89
CA GLU A 343 34.60 -7.94 43.57
C GLU A 343 35.21 -7.59 42.20
N PRO A 344 34.68 -6.58 41.48
CA PRO A 344 35.17 -6.23 40.15
C PRO A 344 36.53 -5.53 40.22
N GLU A 345 37.50 -6.05 39.47
CA GLU A 345 38.79 -5.41 39.18
C GLU A 345 38.62 -4.03 38.52
N PRO A 346 39.56 -3.08 38.75
CA PRO A 346 39.51 -1.76 38.12
C PRO A 346 39.78 -1.86 36.60
N PRO A 347 39.09 -1.07 35.76
CA PRO A 347 39.18 -1.21 34.31
C PRO A 347 40.56 -0.80 33.76
N SER A 348 41.01 -1.61 32.81
CA SER A 348 42.26 -1.52 32.06
C SER A 348 42.42 -0.20 31.28
N ARG A 349 43.64 0.33 31.27
CA ARG A 349 44.04 1.62 30.64
C ARG A 349 44.16 1.60 29.10
N HIS A 350 43.58 0.63 28.40
CA HIS A 350 43.84 0.44 26.96
C HIS A 350 42.60 0.10 26.13
N LEU A 351 41.59 0.99 26.15
CA LEU A 351 40.59 1.05 25.09
C LEU A 351 40.53 2.47 24.49
N PRO A 352 40.47 2.60 23.15
CA PRO A 352 40.52 3.90 22.47
C PRO A 352 39.23 4.69 22.69
N VAL A 353 39.39 5.90 23.23
CA VAL A 353 38.31 6.89 23.38
C VAL A 353 37.93 7.42 21.99
N PRO A 354 36.64 7.41 21.59
CA PRO A 354 36.19 8.12 20.40
C PRO A 354 36.32 9.62 20.65
N VAL A 355 37.32 10.26 20.05
CA VAL A 355 37.46 11.72 20.05
C VAL A 355 36.60 12.27 18.91
N PRO A 356 35.67 13.22 19.16
CA PRO A 356 34.94 13.89 18.09
C PRO A 356 35.94 14.62 17.18
N ARG A 357 35.98 14.26 15.88
CA ARG A 357 36.75 15.02 14.90
C ARG A 357 36.06 16.37 14.67
N PRO A 358 36.79 17.50 14.61
CA PRO A 358 36.21 18.75 14.14
C PRO A 358 35.75 18.61 12.68
N PRO A 359 34.70 19.34 12.27
CA PRO A 359 34.21 19.28 10.89
C PRO A 359 35.31 19.69 9.91
N ALA A 360 35.42 18.94 8.81
CA ALA A 360 36.37 19.21 7.75
C ALA A 360 36.09 20.60 7.13
N PRO A 361 37.12 21.40 6.79
CA PRO A 361 36.90 22.66 6.10
C PRO A 361 36.27 22.40 4.72
N GLU A 362 35.25 23.19 4.40
CA GLU A 362 34.56 23.19 3.11
C GLU A 362 35.57 23.19 1.96
N ARG A 363 35.43 22.22 1.04
CA ARG A 363 36.19 22.22 -0.21
C ARG A 363 35.77 23.44 -1.02
N ARG A 364 36.62 24.47 -0.98
CA ARG A 364 36.57 25.64 -1.85
C ARG A 364 36.49 25.18 -3.30
N ALA A 365 35.33 25.37 -3.93
CA ALA A 365 35.14 25.08 -5.35
C ALA A 365 36.17 25.87 -6.17
N THR A 366 36.93 25.16 -7.00
CA THR A 366 37.93 25.71 -7.91
C THR A 366 37.25 26.57 -8.97
N PRO A 367 37.72 27.81 -9.27
CA PRO A 367 37.02 28.78 -10.12
C PRO A 367 37.11 28.50 -11.64
N TRP A 368 37.28 27.24 -12.05
CA TRP A 368 37.65 26.88 -13.42
C TRP A 368 36.45 26.36 -14.23
N LEU A 369 35.33 26.05 -13.56
CA LEU A 369 34.06 25.69 -14.19
C LEU A 369 33.48 26.73 -15.18
N PRO A 370 33.57 28.06 -14.98
CA PRO A 370 32.96 29.01 -15.93
C PRO A 370 33.67 29.04 -17.30
N LEU A 371 34.94 28.61 -17.39
CA LEU A 371 35.67 28.57 -18.68
C LEU A 371 35.28 27.35 -19.53
N VAL A 372 34.96 26.23 -18.90
CA VAL A 372 34.51 25.01 -19.62
C VAL A 372 33.10 25.22 -20.17
N VAL A 373 32.21 25.86 -19.41
CA VAL A 373 30.84 26.18 -19.85
C VAL A 373 30.85 27.20 -20.99
N ALA A 374 31.72 28.22 -20.95
CA ALA A 374 31.86 29.18 -22.05
C ALA A 374 32.40 28.51 -23.34
N GLY A 375 33.33 27.55 -23.22
CA GLY A 375 33.86 26.81 -24.36
C GLY A 375 32.81 25.95 -25.08
N VAL A 376 31.93 25.29 -24.33
CA VAL A 376 30.87 24.43 -24.90
C VAL A 376 29.81 25.26 -25.65
N ILE A 377 29.48 26.46 -25.16
CA ILE A 377 28.51 27.35 -25.81
C ILE A 377 29.04 27.88 -27.16
N VAL A 378 30.34 28.18 -27.26
CA VAL A 378 30.96 28.66 -28.52
C VAL A 378 31.00 27.55 -29.58
N VAL A 379 31.25 26.30 -29.18
CA VAL A 379 31.23 25.15 -30.12
C VAL A 379 29.81 24.86 -30.62
N LEU A 380 28.80 24.96 -29.75
CA LEU A 380 27.40 24.78 -30.14
C LEU A 380 26.90 25.89 -31.10
N LEU A 381 27.30 27.14 -30.87
CA LEU A 381 26.95 28.24 -31.76
C LEU A 381 27.60 28.13 -33.14
N LEU A 382 28.86 27.68 -33.23
CA LEU A 382 29.53 27.46 -34.52
C LEU A 382 28.97 26.25 -35.29
N GLY A 383 28.47 25.23 -34.60
CA GLY A 383 27.80 24.08 -35.24
C GLY A 383 26.49 24.42 -35.94
N THR A 384 25.74 25.41 -35.43
CA THR A 384 24.45 25.81 -36.02
C THR A 384 24.57 26.60 -37.32
N ILE A 385 25.70 27.26 -37.58
CA ILE A 385 25.91 28.04 -38.82
C ILE A 385 26.23 27.13 -40.02
N ALA A 386 26.74 25.91 -39.80
CA ALA A 386 27.10 25.00 -40.88
C ALA A 386 25.91 24.24 -41.51
N VAL A 387 24.75 24.19 -40.84
CA VAL A 387 23.59 23.39 -41.31
C VAL A 387 22.65 24.20 -42.23
N ILE A 388 22.73 25.53 -42.24
CA ILE A 388 21.85 26.39 -43.04
C ILE A 388 22.38 26.61 -44.48
N ALA A 389 23.64 26.24 -44.78
CA ALA A 389 24.23 26.42 -46.11
C ALA A 389 24.04 25.23 -47.08
N GLY A 390 23.42 24.13 -46.65
CA GLY A 390 23.36 22.88 -47.41
C GLY A 390 22.09 22.61 -48.22
N VAL A 391 21.02 23.40 -48.06
CA VAL A 391 19.66 23.04 -48.56
C VAL A 391 19.13 24.03 -49.61
N SER A 392 20.01 24.67 -50.39
CA SER A 392 19.55 25.65 -51.39
C SER A 392 20.28 25.54 -52.73
N ARG A 393 20.43 24.32 -53.26
CA ARG A 393 20.63 24.08 -54.71
C ARG A 393 20.08 22.72 -55.09
N LEU A 394 18.96 22.72 -55.81
CA LEU A 394 18.70 22.03 -57.08
C LEU A 394 17.19 21.95 -57.28
N ASP A 395 16.66 22.94 -57.99
CA ASP A 395 15.35 22.89 -58.62
C ASP A 395 15.56 23.23 -60.10
N GLN A 396 15.28 22.27 -60.98
CA GLN A 396 15.07 22.49 -62.40
C GLN A 396 14.24 21.32 -62.96
N PRO A 397 13.08 21.60 -63.58
CA PRO A 397 12.26 20.58 -64.24
C PRO A 397 12.63 20.48 -65.73
N HIS A 398 12.47 19.30 -66.33
CA HIS A 398 11.87 19.15 -67.67
C HIS A 398 11.77 17.67 -68.12
N ASP A 399 10.58 17.38 -68.67
CA ASP A 399 10.26 16.51 -69.80
C ASP A 399 10.34 14.98 -69.69
N THR A 400 9.13 14.39 -69.61
CA THR A 400 8.78 13.06 -70.14
C THR A 400 8.67 13.05 -71.67
N PRO A 401 9.00 11.91 -72.30
CA PRO A 401 8.07 11.32 -73.26
C PRO A 401 7.87 9.80 -73.08
N GLY A 402 6.67 9.30 -73.40
CA GLY A 402 6.27 7.89 -73.34
C GLY A 402 6.70 7.04 -74.56
N PRO A 403 5.89 6.07 -75.00
CA PRO A 403 5.71 4.73 -74.39
C PRO A 403 5.99 3.55 -75.35
N ASP A 404 6.10 2.35 -74.74
CA ASP A 404 5.81 0.99 -75.28
C ASP A 404 6.67 0.38 -76.42
N PRO A 405 6.56 -0.93 -76.72
CA PRO A 405 6.43 -2.12 -75.85
C PRO A 405 7.31 -3.31 -76.34
N GLY A 406 7.33 -4.45 -75.63
CA GLY A 406 7.60 -5.74 -76.30
C GLY A 406 8.40 -6.81 -75.55
N ALA A 407 7.65 -7.76 -74.97
CA ALA A 407 7.79 -9.21 -75.14
C ALA A 407 8.98 -9.99 -74.53
N THR A 408 8.53 -10.99 -73.72
CA THR A 408 8.96 -12.40 -73.68
C THR A 408 10.26 -12.83 -72.99
N GLY A 409 10.10 -13.75 -72.02
CA GLY A 409 11.03 -14.87 -71.82
C GLY A 409 11.59 -15.05 -70.41
N THR A 410 10.96 -15.90 -69.59
CA THR A 410 11.62 -16.77 -68.59
C THR A 410 12.13 -18.04 -69.31
N PRO A 411 13.00 -18.93 -68.76
CA PRO A 411 13.61 -18.98 -67.41
C PRO A 411 15.10 -19.42 -67.39
N THR A 412 15.60 -19.74 -66.18
CA THR A 412 16.74 -20.61 -65.80
C THR A 412 18.08 -19.98 -65.36
N GLY A 413 18.39 -20.19 -64.07
CA GLY A 413 19.59 -20.91 -63.61
C GLY A 413 20.88 -20.10 -63.39
N GLY A 414 21.23 -19.86 -62.12
CA GLY A 414 22.58 -19.46 -61.73
C GLY A 414 22.74 -19.11 -60.24
N THR A 415 23.32 -20.02 -59.46
CA THR A 415 23.78 -19.84 -58.06
C THR A 415 25.13 -19.06 -58.02
N PRO A 416 25.67 -18.65 -56.85
CA PRO A 416 25.95 -17.25 -56.54
C PRO A 416 27.44 -16.91 -56.49
N THR A 417 27.79 -15.64 -56.67
CA THR A 417 29.10 -15.10 -56.25
C THR A 417 28.92 -13.76 -55.55
N GLY A 418 29.65 -13.60 -54.45
CA GLY A 418 29.39 -12.64 -53.39
C GLY A 418 29.48 -11.17 -53.80
N GLY A 419 28.60 -10.39 -53.18
CA GLY A 419 28.68 -8.95 -53.09
C GLY A 419 28.24 -8.53 -51.69
N THR A 420 29.21 -8.11 -50.89
CA THR A 420 29.02 -7.53 -49.56
C THR A 420 28.14 -6.29 -49.70
N SER A 421 26.92 -6.35 -49.17
CA SER A 421 26.09 -5.16 -48.95
C SER A 421 25.42 -5.25 -47.59
N SER A 422 25.65 -4.17 -46.86
CA SER A 422 25.20 -3.84 -45.52
C SER A 422 23.71 -4.12 -45.37
N ALA A 423 23.37 -5.18 -44.64
CA ALA A 423 22.00 -5.43 -44.20
C ALA A 423 21.72 -4.61 -42.95
N THR A 424 20.74 -3.70 -43.07
CA THR A 424 19.85 -3.22 -42.01
C THR A 424 19.48 -4.37 -41.06
N PRO A 425 19.34 -4.17 -39.74
CA PRO A 425 18.95 -5.25 -38.84
C PRO A 425 17.61 -5.83 -39.30
N ASN A 426 17.68 -7.09 -39.70
CA ASN A 426 16.63 -7.91 -40.24
C ASN A 426 15.55 -8.09 -39.17
N ALA A 427 14.36 -7.53 -39.39
CA ALA A 427 13.17 -7.90 -38.63
C ALA A 427 12.92 -9.39 -38.85
N ALA A 428 12.74 -10.14 -37.76
CA ALA A 428 12.42 -11.57 -37.84
C ALA A 428 11.18 -11.78 -38.75
N PRO A 429 11.15 -12.83 -39.59
CA PRO A 429 9.99 -13.10 -40.42
C PRO A 429 8.77 -13.31 -39.53
N ALA A 430 7.68 -12.59 -39.83
CA ALA A 430 6.41 -12.69 -39.11
C ALA A 430 5.94 -14.15 -39.12
N ALA A 431 5.56 -14.66 -37.95
CA ALA A 431 5.06 -16.01 -37.76
C ALA A 431 3.76 -16.22 -38.54
N SER A 432 3.56 -17.42 -39.07
CA SER A 432 2.34 -17.78 -39.79
C SER A 432 1.13 -17.75 -38.85
N PRO A 433 -0.04 -17.24 -39.31
CA PRO A 433 -1.28 -17.26 -38.53
C PRO A 433 -1.59 -18.66 -37.98
N GLY A 434 -1.86 -18.75 -36.68
CA GLY A 434 -2.09 -20.02 -35.98
C GLY A 434 -0.87 -20.58 -35.23
N SER A 435 0.22 -19.83 -35.12
CA SER A 435 1.37 -20.23 -34.30
C SER A 435 1.06 -20.08 -32.79
N PRO A 436 1.36 -21.09 -31.94
CA PRO A 436 1.09 -21.00 -30.51
C PRO A 436 2.11 -20.09 -29.80
N PRO A 437 1.78 -19.58 -28.59
CA PRO A 437 2.74 -18.85 -27.75
C PRO A 437 4.04 -19.64 -27.55
N GLU A 438 5.18 -18.97 -27.69
CA GLU A 438 6.49 -19.58 -27.51
C GLU A 438 6.97 -19.47 -26.06
N GLN A 439 7.96 -20.29 -25.68
CA GLN A 439 8.65 -20.22 -24.38
C GLN A 439 7.73 -20.16 -23.15
N VAL A 440 6.63 -20.91 -23.15
CA VAL A 440 5.74 -20.99 -21.98
C VAL A 440 6.50 -21.59 -20.80
N ARG A 441 6.68 -20.80 -19.74
CA ARG A 441 7.38 -21.18 -18.51
C ARG A 441 6.45 -21.01 -17.31
N LEU A 442 6.55 -21.97 -16.39
CA LEU A 442 5.84 -21.97 -15.11
C LEU A 442 6.84 -21.81 -13.98
N THR A 443 6.59 -20.85 -13.09
CA THR A 443 7.31 -20.70 -11.83
C THR A 443 6.35 -20.91 -10.67
N ASP A 444 6.56 -21.99 -9.91
CA ASP A 444 5.76 -22.33 -8.74
C ASP A 444 6.25 -21.57 -7.49
N ARG A 445 5.37 -20.75 -6.89
CA ARG A 445 5.63 -20.00 -5.65
C ARG A 445 4.87 -20.57 -4.44
N ARG A 446 4.37 -21.82 -4.54
CA ARG A 446 3.54 -22.55 -3.56
C ARG A 446 2.10 -22.06 -3.44
N ASP A 447 1.86 -20.79 -3.11
CA ASP A 447 0.49 -20.22 -3.02
C ASP A 447 0.04 -19.49 -4.30
N SER A 448 1.00 -19.21 -5.18
CA SER A 448 0.74 -18.71 -6.52
C SER A 448 1.62 -19.39 -7.56
N ILE A 449 1.22 -19.27 -8.83
CA ILE A 449 1.99 -19.74 -9.98
C ILE A 449 2.11 -18.60 -10.97
N LEU A 450 3.34 -18.29 -11.40
CA LEU A 450 3.62 -17.33 -12.46
C LEU A 450 3.84 -18.06 -13.78
N LEU A 451 2.99 -17.77 -14.76
CA LEU A 451 3.13 -18.18 -16.16
C LEU A 451 3.77 -17.02 -16.95
N ARG A 452 4.72 -17.34 -17.81
CA ARG A 452 5.32 -16.41 -18.78
C ARG A 452 5.40 -17.06 -20.14
N TRP A 453 5.20 -16.32 -21.21
CA TRP A 453 5.31 -16.78 -22.59
C TRP A 453 5.81 -15.64 -23.49
N THR A 454 6.05 -15.96 -24.76
CA THR A 454 6.49 -15.01 -25.77
C THR A 454 5.50 -15.03 -26.93
N TYR A 455 5.10 -13.85 -27.40
CA TYR A 455 4.24 -13.76 -28.59
C TYR A 455 5.01 -14.17 -29.83
N PRO A 456 4.40 -14.97 -30.71
CA PRO A 456 4.92 -15.16 -32.06
C PRO A 456 5.08 -13.82 -32.76
N ALA A 457 6.12 -13.66 -33.57
CA ALA A 457 6.37 -12.41 -34.29
C ALA A 457 5.17 -12.02 -35.17
N GLY A 458 4.61 -10.83 -34.97
CA GLY A 458 3.43 -10.35 -35.72
C GLY A 458 2.07 -10.85 -35.21
N ALA A 459 2.01 -11.52 -34.06
CA ALA A 459 0.76 -11.87 -33.41
C ALA A 459 0.23 -10.71 -32.54
N GLU A 460 -1.04 -10.34 -32.74
CA GLU A 460 -1.71 -9.22 -32.03
C GLU A 460 -3.05 -9.65 -31.38
N GLY A 461 -3.21 -10.95 -31.13
CA GLY A 461 -4.47 -11.52 -30.61
C GLY A 461 -4.52 -11.72 -29.09
N PRO A 462 -5.71 -11.82 -28.48
CA PRO A 462 -5.85 -12.07 -27.05
C PRO A 462 -5.37 -13.48 -26.67
N VAL A 463 -4.98 -13.64 -25.41
CA VAL A 463 -4.43 -14.91 -24.88
C VAL A 463 -5.38 -15.53 -23.87
N VAL A 464 -5.77 -16.77 -24.12
CA VAL A 464 -6.59 -17.56 -23.22
C VAL A 464 -5.71 -18.43 -22.35
N VAL A 465 -5.90 -18.37 -21.03
CA VAL A 465 -5.24 -19.25 -20.06
C VAL A 465 -6.27 -20.24 -19.53
N ALA A 466 -5.97 -21.52 -19.71
CA ALA A 466 -6.72 -22.63 -19.15
C ALA A 466 -5.86 -23.43 -18.18
N GLY A 467 -6.48 -24.15 -17.27
CA GLY A 467 -5.75 -25.01 -16.36
C GLY A 467 -6.67 -25.89 -15.53
N GLY A 468 -6.08 -26.64 -14.61
CA GLY A 468 -6.81 -27.50 -13.70
C GLY A 468 -5.85 -28.36 -12.89
N ARG A 469 -6.40 -29.23 -12.04
CA ARG A 469 -5.58 -30.21 -11.34
C ARG A 469 -4.92 -31.15 -12.36
N ALA A 470 -3.70 -31.58 -12.07
CA ALA A 470 -2.98 -32.50 -12.95
C ALA A 470 -3.81 -33.78 -13.18
N GLY A 471 -4.02 -34.13 -14.45
CA GLY A 471 -4.83 -35.28 -14.85
C GLY A 471 -6.34 -35.05 -14.92
N GLN A 472 -6.84 -33.86 -14.58
CA GLN A 472 -8.24 -33.46 -14.79
C GLN A 472 -8.41 -32.62 -16.07
N GLU A 473 -9.65 -32.48 -16.53
CA GLU A 473 -9.99 -31.59 -17.63
C GLU A 473 -9.66 -30.14 -17.24
N GLN A 474 -8.97 -29.43 -18.14
CA GLN A 474 -8.60 -28.03 -17.92
C GLN A 474 -9.76 -27.14 -18.36
N HIS A 475 -10.13 -26.20 -17.49
CA HIS A 475 -11.14 -25.20 -17.82
C HIS A 475 -10.47 -23.88 -18.17
N THR A 476 -11.06 -23.15 -19.10
CA THR A 476 -10.68 -21.76 -19.38
C THR A 476 -11.14 -20.89 -18.23
N PHE A 477 -10.24 -20.11 -17.65
CA PHE A 477 -10.60 -19.24 -16.52
C PHE A 477 -10.40 -17.76 -16.80
N LEU A 478 -9.56 -17.42 -17.78
CA LEU A 478 -9.29 -16.02 -18.08
C LEU A 478 -8.87 -15.86 -19.54
N GLU A 479 -9.41 -14.81 -20.17
CA GLU A 479 -8.93 -14.26 -21.43
C GLU A 479 -8.19 -12.96 -21.13
N LEU A 480 -6.94 -12.90 -21.58
CA LEU A 480 -6.02 -11.80 -21.36
C LEU A 480 -5.95 -10.95 -22.63
N PRO A 481 -5.84 -9.61 -22.50
CA PRO A 481 -5.67 -8.73 -23.64
C PRO A 481 -4.47 -9.12 -24.51
N ALA A 482 -4.56 -8.79 -25.80
CA ALA A 482 -3.44 -8.94 -26.72
C ALA A 482 -2.18 -8.22 -26.20
N GLY A 483 -1.03 -8.86 -26.36
CA GLY A 483 0.26 -8.37 -25.85
C GLY A 483 0.59 -8.78 -24.41
N THR A 484 -0.35 -9.38 -23.66
CA THR A 484 -0.08 -9.92 -22.31
C THR A 484 0.85 -11.13 -22.39
N ASP A 485 2.05 -11.05 -21.84
CA ASP A 485 3.11 -12.08 -21.93
C ASP A 485 3.31 -12.89 -20.64
N SER A 486 2.54 -12.56 -19.60
CA SER A 486 2.65 -13.20 -18.29
C SER A 486 1.36 -13.11 -17.49
N TYR A 487 1.16 -14.07 -16.59
CA TYR A 487 -0.01 -14.15 -15.73
C TYR A 487 0.31 -14.86 -14.42
N THR A 488 -0.24 -14.37 -13.30
CA THR A 488 -0.10 -15.02 -12.00
C THR A 488 -1.44 -15.58 -11.53
N ALA A 489 -1.51 -16.90 -11.35
CA ALA A 489 -2.63 -17.58 -10.73
C ALA A 489 -2.43 -17.63 -9.20
N TYR A 490 -3.40 -17.15 -8.43
CA TYR A 490 -3.37 -17.10 -6.96
C TYR A 490 -4.35 -18.11 -6.34
N GLY A 491 -4.17 -18.41 -5.05
CA GLY A 491 -5.16 -19.17 -4.27
C GLY A 491 -5.17 -20.68 -4.56
N LEU A 492 -4.03 -21.23 -4.99
CA LEU A 492 -3.90 -22.64 -5.33
C LEU A 492 -3.51 -23.48 -4.10
N ASP A 493 -4.06 -24.70 -4.00
CA ASP A 493 -3.74 -25.61 -2.89
C ASP A 493 -2.26 -26.01 -2.92
N ARG A 494 -1.58 -25.91 -1.77
CA ARG A 494 -0.12 -26.09 -1.67
C ARG A 494 0.34 -27.54 -1.88
N SER A 495 -0.57 -28.50 -1.82
CA SER A 495 -0.29 -29.94 -1.93
C SER A 495 -0.77 -30.57 -3.23
N THR A 496 -1.50 -29.81 -4.05
CA THR A 496 -2.11 -30.32 -5.28
C THR A 496 -1.31 -29.89 -6.49
N ASP A 497 -1.04 -30.82 -7.42
CA ASP A 497 -0.43 -30.47 -8.70
C ASP A 497 -1.45 -29.88 -9.68
N TYR A 498 -1.01 -28.86 -10.41
CA TYR A 498 -1.82 -28.15 -11.40
C TYR A 498 -1.11 -28.08 -12.74
N CYS A 499 -1.87 -28.17 -13.83
CA CYS A 499 -1.39 -27.99 -15.19
C CYS A 499 -2.09 -26.81 -15.85
N PHE A 500 -1.34 -26.01 -16.61
CA PHE A 500 -1.83 -24.83 -17.30
C PHE A 500 -1.47 -24.88 -18.78
N THR A 501 -2.37 -24.38 -19.61
CA THR A 501 -2.20 -24.22 -21.06
C THR A 501 -2.45 -22.78 -21.43
N VAL A 502 -1.54 -22.20 -22.22
CA VAL A 502 -1.68 -20.85 -22.77
C VAL A 502 -2.01 -20.97 -24.25
N ALA A 503 -3.03 -20.24 -24.70
CA ALA A 503 -3.50 -20.27 -26.07
C ALA A 503 -3.64 -18.86 -26.64
N LEU A 504 -3.22 -18.64 -27.88
CA LEU A 504 -3.36 -17.37 -28.56
C LEU A 504 -4.53 -17.43 -29.56
N VAL A 505 -5.43 -16.46 -29.49
CA VAL A 505 -6.57 -16.34 -30.40
C VAL A 505 -6.16 -15.48 -31.59
N TRP A 506 -6.01 -16.08 -32.77
CA TRP A 506 -5.63 -15.36 -34.00
C TRP A 506 -6.84 -14.77 -34.73
N SER A 507 -7.98 -15.45 -34.65
CA SER A 507 -9.26 -15.03 -35.21
C SER A 507 -10.39 -15.78 -34.51
N THR A 508 -11.65 -15.47 -34.83
CA THR A 508 -12.84 -16.15 -34.29
C THR A 508 -12.80 -17.67 -34.48
N ASP A 509 -12.12 -18.16 -35.52
CA ASP A 509 -12.08 -19.58 -35.87
C ASP A 509 -10.70 -20.22 -35.65
N THR A 510 -9.69 -19.46 -35.20
CA THR A 510 -8.30 -19.94 -35.07
C THR A 510 -7.72 -19.63 -33.70
N VAL A 511 -7.55 -20.68 -32.88
CA VAL A 511 -6.90 -20.60 -31.56
C VAL A 511 -5.71 -21.56 -31.53
N ALA A 512 -4.53 -21.02 -31.25
CA ALA A 512 -3.27 -21.76 -31.23
C ALA A 512 -2.83 -22.04 -29.79
N ARG A 513 -2.83 -23.30 -29.37
CA ARG A 513 -2.53 -23.71 -27.98
C ARG A 513 -1.08 -24.18 -27.84
N ALA A 514 -0.39 -23.70 -26.81
CA ALA A 514 0.91 -24.22 -26.41
C ALA A 514 0.77 -25.56 -25.65
N ALA A 515 1.88 -26.27 -25.47
CA ALA A 515 1.91 -27.47 -24.64
C ALA A 515 1.64 -27.12 -23.16
N PRO A 516 0.94 -27.98 -22.39
CA PRO A 516 0.65 -27.72 -21.00
C PRO A 516 1.94 -27.75 -20.15
N VAL A 517 2.03 -26.82 -19.20
CA VAL A 517 3.10 -26.76 -18.19
C VAL A 517 2.49 -27.07 -16.82
N CYS A 518 3.12 -27.98 -16.07
CA CYS A 518 2.59 -28.47 -14.80
C CYS A 518 3.52 -28.18 -13.62
N THR A 519 2.95 -28.05 -12.43
CA THR A 519 3.70 -28.08 -11.18
C THR A 519 4.15 -29.50 -10.82
N HIS A 520 5.13 -29.58 -9.92
CA HIS A 520 5.57 -30.82 -9.28
C HIS A 520 5.74 -30.59 -7.78
N ARG A 521 4.62 -30.48 -7.07
CA ARG A 521 4.54 -30.29 -5.63
C ARG A 521 4.64 -31.65 -4.94
N ARG A 522 5.47 -31.74 -3.89
CA ARG A 522 5.70 -32.97 -3.12
C ARG A 522 4.95 -32.95 -1.80
#